data_AF-A0A538A7B6-F1
#
_entry.id   AF-A0A538A7B6-F1
#
_cell.length_a   1.000
_cell.length_b   1.000
_cell.length_c   1.000
_cell.angle_alpha   90.00
_cell.angle_beta   90.00
_cell.angle_gamma   90.00
#
_symmetry.space_group_name_H-M   'P 1'
#
loop_
_entity.id
_entity.type
_entity.pdbx_description
1 polymer ?
#
loop_
_entity_poly.entity_id
_entity_poly.type
_entity_poly.pdbx_seq_one_letter_code
_entity_poly.pdbx_strand_id
1 'polypeptide(L)'
;MESTSVRPGYELWRPNREKAETKTMKAIVSFVLLVSAGLLVVITIGGWTRLEGSSVAIMTLLWAGLYVLFALLVARWNRGVLPVASALAIVLAIVAGVAAPGWFARSKSGFSPPPLPDDLLGLLTIIVVAVQLLLIAVAMVGFNQNWHVEEERPVGGVPLAGEDEDAALPPEEEEALPEEDDETLPRLEDESLPPRDDQHR
;
A
#
# COMPACT_ATOMS: atom_id res chain seq x y z
N MET A 1 -20.78 1.66 -9.18
CA MET A 1 -19.93 0.47 -9.36
C MET A 1 -20.40 -0.15 -10.64
N GLU A 2 -19.71 0.14 -11.73
CA GLU A 2 -19.96 -0.51 -13.00
C GLU A 2 -19.67 -2.00 -12.77
N SER A 3 -20.67 -2.85 -12.93
CA SER A 3 -20.43 -4.28 -13.01
C SER A 3 -19.59 -4.47 -14.25
N THR A 4 -18.28 -4.70 -14.10
CA THR A 4 -17.43 -5.16 -15.20
C THR A 4 -18.14 -6.36 -15.80
N SER A 5 -18.78 -6.17 -16.95
CA SER A 5 -19.50 -7.24 -17.63
C SER A 5 -18.41 -8.15 -18.19
N VAL A 6 -18.11 -9.20 -17.43
CA VAL A 6 -17.15 -10.21 -17.86
C VAL A 6 -17.62 -10.73 -19.21
N ARG A 7 -16.69 -10.78 -20.18
CA ARG A 7 -17.00 -11.32 -21.51
C ARG A 7 -17.61 -12.72 -21.37
N PRO A 8 -18.65 -13.07 -22.15
CA PRO A 8 -19.19 -14.43 -22.13
C PRO A 8 -18.07 -15.46 -22.38
N GLY A 9 -17.95 -16.46 -21.50
CA GLY A 9 -16.87 -17.45 -21.58
C GLY A 9 -15.55 -17.05 -20.90
N TYR A 10 -15.49 -15.89 -20.25
CA TYR A 10 -14.38 -15.45 -19.41
C TYR A 10 -14.75 -15.48 -17.92
N GLU A 11 -13.76 -15.62 -17.05
CA GLU A 11 -13.90 -15.43 -15.61
C GLU A 11 -12.96 -14.34 -15.09
N LEU A 12 -13.44 -13.61 -14.07
CA LEU A 12 -12.66 -12.58 -13.40
C LEU A 12 -11.71 -13.22 -12.40
N TRP A 13 -10.42 -13.23 -12.74
CA TRP A 13 -9.38 -13.87 -11.95
C TRP A 13 -8.47 -12.85 -11.26
N ARG A 14 -8.03 -13.14 -10.03
CA ARG A 14 -7.13 -12.27 -9.25
C ARG A 14 -5.78 -12.95 -9.03
N PRO A 15 -4.86 -12.91 -10.01
CA PRO A 15 -3.64 -13.72 -9.99
C PRO A 15 -2.75 -13.42 -8.79
N ASN A 16 -2.69 -12.16 -8.36
CA ASN A 16 -1.85 -11.78 -7.22
C ASN A 16 -2.33 -12.39 -5.89
N ARG A 17 -3.60 -12.79 -5.74
CA ARG A 17 -4.09 -13.39 -4.49
C ARG A 17 -3.70 -14.86 -4.33
N GLU A 18 -3.34 -15.50 -5.43
CA GLU A 18 -2.96 -16.91 -5.49
C GLU A 18 -1.54 -17.14 -4.98
N LYS A 19 -0.66 -16.17 -5.28
CA LYS A 19 0.78 -16.20 -4.99
C LYS A 19 1.01 -16.42 -3.49
N ALA A 20 1.92 -17.34 -3.18
CA ALA A 20 2.30 -17.66 -1.81
C ALA A 20 2.87 -16.43 -1.08
N GLU A 21 3.62 -15.59 -1.78
CA GLU A 21 4.18 -14.34 -1.26
C GLU A 21 3.07 -13.39 -0.78
N THR A 22 2.03 -13.18 -1.58
CA THR A 22 0.91 -12.29 -1.24
C THR A 22 0.09 -12.82 -0.06
N LYS A 23 -0.16 -14.13 -0.02
CA LYS A 23 -0.84 -14.78 1.12
C LYS A 23 -0.03 -14.63 2.41
N THR A 24 1.29 -14.76 2.31
CA THR A 24 2.22 -14.57 3.44
C THR A 24 2.24 -13.12 3.89
N MET A 25 2.33 -12.16 2.96
CA MET A 25 2.32 -10.74 3.27
C MET A 25 1.02 -10.33 3.98
N LYS A 26 -0.12 -10.81 3.49
CA LYS A 26 -1.42 -10.61 4.15
C LYS A 26 -1.39 -11.10 5.62
N ALA A 27 -0.85 -12.29 5.85
CA ALA A 27 -0.72 -12.85 7.20
C ALA A 27 0.21 -12.01 8.09
N ILE A 28 1.36 -11.57 7.55
CA ILE A 28 2.33 -10.73 8.26
C ILE A 28 1.68 -9.40 8.66
N VAL A 29 1.04 -8.69 7.73
CA VAL A 29 0.41 -7.39 8.04
C VAL A 29 -0.69 -7.56 9.08
N SER A 30 -1.57 -8.55 8.92
CA SER A 30 -2.62 -8.84 9.91
C SER A 30 -2.03 -9.17 11.28
N PHE A 31 -0.96 -9.96 11.35
CA PHE A 31 -0.28 -10.30 12.60
C PHE A 31 0.32 -9.07 13.28
N VAL A 32 1.04 -8.22 12.54
CA VAL A 32 1.67 -7.00 13.08
C VAL A 32 0.61 -6.03 13.61
N LEU A 33 -0.54 -5.88 12.93
CA LEU A 33 -1.68 -5.09 13.43
C LEU A 33 -2.21 -5.62 14.76
N LEU A 34 -2.35 -6.95 14.90
CA LEU A 34 -2.81 -7.56 16.15
C LEU A 34 -1.79 -7.42 17.28
N VAL A 35 -0.49 -7.58 16.99
CA VAL A 35 0.58 -7.32 17.97
C VAL A 35 0.54 -5.87 18.43
N SER A 36 0.37 -4.92 17.50
CA SER A 36 0.24 -3.50 17.85
C SER A 36 -0.99 -3.24 18.73
N ALA A 37 -2.15 -3.81 18.39
CA ALA A 37 -3.35 -3.68 19.21
C ALA A 37 -3.16 -4.29 20.61
N GLY A 38 -2.54 -5.47 20.69
CA GLY A 38 -2.23 -6.14 21.94
C GLY A 38 -1.31 -5.32 22.84
N LEU A 39 -0.27 -4.71 22.27
CA LEU A 39 0.62 -3.80 23.01
C LEU A 39 -0.14 -2.61 23.60
N LEU A 40 -1.02 -1.98 22.81
CA LEU A 40 -1.84 -0.86 23.29
C LEU A 40 -2.75 -1.28 24.46
N VAL A 41 -3.39 -2.45 24.38
CA VAL A 41 -4.23 -2.98 25.45
C VAL A 41 -3.41 -3.24 26.72
N VAL A 42 -2.25 -3.90 26.58
CA VAL A 42 -1.37 -4.20 27.72
C VAL A 42 -0.87 -2.93 28.39
N ILE A 43 -0.44 -1.93 27.61
CA ILE A 43 0.03 -0.64 28.16
C ILE A 43 -1.11 0.10 28.85
N THR A 44 -2.30 0.16 28.25
CA THR A 44 -3.45 0.87 28.82
C THR A 44 -3.93 0.23 30.12
N ILE A 45 -4.08 -1.09 30.16
CA ILE A 45 -4.48 -1.80 31.39
C ILE A 45 -3.38 -1.70 32.44
N GLY A 46 -2.12 -1.90 32.03
CA GLY A 46 -0.96 -1.85 32.92
C GLY A 46 -0.69 -0.47 33.51
N GLY A 47 -1.01 0.60 32.78
CA GLY A 47 -0.83 1.99 33.20
C GLY A 47 -2.09 2.66 33.74
N TRP A 48 -3.20 1.93 33.90
CA TRP A 48 -4.54 2.48 34.08
C TRP A 48 -4.66 3.58 35.15
N THR A 49 -4.02 3.39 36.31
CA THR A 49 -4.08 4.33 37.43
C THR A 49 -3.26 5.61 37.22
N ARG A 50 -2.40 5.64 36.19
CA ARG A 50 -1.44 6.71 35.88
C ARG A 50 -1.67 7.40 34.54
N LEU A 51 -2.66 6.96 33.78
CA LEU A 51 -3.08 7.65 32.56
C LEU A 51 -3.67 9.03 32.91
N GLU A 52 -3.60 9.97 31.97
CA GLU A 52 -4.13 11.34 32.10
C GLU A 52 -5.67 11.38 32.03
N GLY A 53 -6.32 10.54 32.82
CA GLY A 53 -7.77 10.36 32.86
C GLY A 53 -8.29 9.22 31.98
N SER A 54 -9.54 8.84 32.24
CA SER A 54 -10.22 7.74 31.55
C SER A 54 -10.44 8.00 30.06
N SER A 55 -10.49 9.27 29.63
CA SER A 55 -10.63 9.64 28.23
C SER A 55 -9.45 9.13 27.38
N VAL A 56 -8.22 9.27 27.88
CA VAL A 56 -7.01 8.78 27.21
C VAL A 56 -7.04 7.27 27.12
N ALA A 57 -7.37 6.58 28.22
CA ALA A 57 -7.48 5.14 28.26
C ALA A 57 -8.48 4.60 27.22
N ILE A 58 -9.67 5.20 27.16
CA ILE A 58 -10.72 4.83 26.21
C ILE A 58 -10.26 5.10 24.77
N MET A 59 -9.64 6.25 24.50
CA MET A 59 -9.12 6.58 23.16
C MET A 59 -8.08 5.56 22.69
N THR A 60 -7.16 5.15 23.57
CA THR A 60 -6.15 4.13 23.25
C THR A 60 -6.80 2.77 22.98
N LEU A 61 -7.84 2.39 23.71
CA LEU A 61 -8.60 1.16 23.45
C LEU A 61 -9.38 1.22 22.13
N LEU A 62 -9.94 2.38 21.77
CA LEU A 62 -10.57 2.57 20.45
C LEU A 62 -9.55 2.43 19.32
N TRP A 63 -8.34 2.96 19.50
CA TRP A 63 -7.24 2.79 18.54
C TRP A 63 -6.84 1.32 18.39
N ALA A 64 -6.75 0.58 19.50
CA ALA A 64 -6.50 -0.86 19.49
C ALA A 64 -7.63 -1.61 18.75
N GLY A 65 -8.89 -1.28 19.02
CA GLY A 65 -10.05 -1.84 18.32
C GLY A 65 -10.03 -1.55 16.82
N LEU A 66 -9.62 -0.35 16.42
CA LEU A 66 -9.44 0.03 15.02
C LEU A 66 -8.36 -0.82 14.34
N TYR A 67 -7.24 -1.10 15.01
CA TYR A 67 -6.19 -1.98 14.46
C TYR A 67 -6.65 -3.43 14.34
N VAL A 68 -7.46 -3.93 15.28
CA VAL A 68 -8.12 -5.24 15.16
C VAL A 68 -9.06 -5.25 13.95
N LEU A 69 -9.88 -4.21 13.77
CA LEU A 69 -10.75 -4.08 12.61
C LEU A 69 -9.93 -4.11 11.30
N PHE A 70 -8.84 -3.34 11.22
CA PHE A 70 -7.96 -3.36 10.06
C PHE A 70 -7.35 -4.74 9.82
N ALA A 71 -6.93 -5.46 10.86
CA ALA A 71 -6.39 -6.81 10.72
C ALA A 71 -7.43 -7.76 10.07
N LEU A 72 -8.71 -7.65 10.46
CA LEU A 72 -9.81 -8.41 9.87
C LEU A 72 -10.09 -7.99 8.42
N LEU A 73 -10.05 -6.69 8.12
CA LEU A 73 -10.26 -6.19 6.76
C LEU A 73 -9.13 -6.65 5.82
N VAL A 74 -7.87 -6.59 6.25
CA VAL A 74 -6.72 -7.12 5.50
C VAL A 74 -6.88 -8.63 5.28
N ALA A 75 -7.27 -9.39 6.31
CA ALA A 75 -7.51 -10.83 6.18
C ALA A 75 -8.58 -11.16 5.12
N ARG A 76 -9.56 -10.26 4.95
CA ARG A 76 -10.62 -10.29 3.93
C ARG A 76 -10.22 -9.66 2.58
N TRP A 77 -8.93 -9.46 2.32
CA TRP A 77 -8.38 -8.94 1.06
C TRP A 77 -8.73 -7.47 0.75
N ASN A 78 -9.04 -6.66 1.77
CA ASN A 78 -9.24 -5.22 1.58
C ASN A 78 -7.89 -4.50 1.54
N ARG A 79 -7.41 -4.15 0.34
CA ARG A 79 -6.14 -3.39 0.20
C ARG A 79 -6.22 -1.95 0.70
N GLY A 80 -7.42 -1.35 0.66
CA GLY A 80 -7.60 0.08 0.91
C GLY A 80 -7.20 0.52 2.31
N VAL A 81 -7.21 -0.41 3.27
CA VAL A 81 -6.80 -0.13 4.65
C VAL A 81 -5.28 -0.12 4.84
N LEU A 82 -4.49 -0.67 3.91
CA LEU A 82 -3.02 -0.73 4.04
C LEU A 82 -2.38 0.67 4.11
N PRO A 83 -2.65 1.62 3.18
CA PRO A 83 -2.11 2.97 3.27
C PRO A 83 -2.68 3.78 4.45
N VAL A 84 -3.91 3.50 4.86
CA VAL A 84 -4.51 4.13 6.04
C VAL A 84 -3.82 3.63 7.32
N ALA A 85 -3.56 2.33 7.41
CA ALA A 85 -2.84 1.71 8.52
C ALA A 85 -1.43 2.28 8.67
N SER A 86 -0.69 2.46 7.57
CA SER A 86 0.64 3.09 7.62
C SER A 86 0.59 4.54 8.09
N ALA A 87 -0.38 5.33 7.61
CA ALA A 87 -0.52 6.72 8.05
C ALA A 87 -0.82 6.82 9.56
N LEU A 88 -1.74 5.99 10.06
CA LEU A 88 -2.03 5.92 11.49
C LEU A 88 -0.84 5.39 12.31
N ALA A 89 -0.08 4.44 11.77
CA ALA A 89 1.12 3.93 12.43
C ALA A 89 2.19 5.04 12.60
N ILE A 90 2.34 5.94 11.64
CA ILE A 90 3.21 7.12 11.78
C ILE A 90 2.75 7.99 12.96
N VAL A 91 1.46 8.32 13.01
CA VAL A 91 0.90 9.14 14.10
C VAL A 91 1.13 8.47 15.45
N LEU A 92 0.84 7.17 15.56
CA LEU A 92 1.01 6.42 16.79
C LEU A 92 2.48 6.29 17.20
N ALA A 93 3.40 6.13 16.25
CA ALA A 93 4.84 6.09 16.51
C ALA A 93 5.33 7.41 17.13
N ILE A 94 4.86 8.54 16.61
CA ILE A 94 5.22 9.87 17.14
C ILE A 94 4.68 10.03 18.56
N VAL A 95 3.39 9.74 18.78
CA VAL A 95 2.75 9.85 20.10
C VAL A 95 3.45 8.95 21.13
N ALA A 96 3.75 7.69 20.75
CA ALA A 96 4.48 6.77 21.61
C ALA A 96 5.90 7.25 21.91
N GLY A 97 6.61 7.79 20.91
CA GLY A 97 7.96 8.33 21.08
C GLY A 97 8.01 9.50 22.07
N VAL A 98 7.01 10.40 22.03
CA VAL A 98 6.91 11.52 22.99
C VAL A 98 6.44 11.04 24.37
N ALA A 99 5.61 10.01 24.45
CA ALA A 99 5.07 9.49 25.71
C ALA A 99 6.08 8.65 26.51
N ALA A 100 6.99 7.93 25.84
CA ALA A 100 7.90 6.98 26.49
C ALA A 100 8.75 7.58 27.63
N PRO A 101 9.41 8.75 27.48
CA PRO A 101 10.17 9.36 28.56
C PRO A 101 9.34 9.65 29.82
N GLY A 102 8.04 9.93 29.65
CA GLY A 102 7.12 10.20 30.75
C GLY A 102 6.92 9.00 31.67
N TRP A 103 7.02 7.77 31.16
CA TRP A 103 6.97 6.56 31.99
C TRP A 103 8.23 6.39 32.83
N PHE A 104 9.42 6.50 32.21
CA PHE A 104 10.69 6.40 32.93
C PHE A 104 10.88 7.53 33.96
N ALA A 105 10.31 8.72 33.72
CA ALA A 105 10.37 9.80 34.69
C ALA A 105 9.62 9.47 36.00
N ARG A 106 8.65 8.54 35.96
CA ARG A 106 7.81 8.13 37.09
C ARG A 106 8.39 6.99 37.93
N SER A 107 9.44 6.29 37.46
CA SER A 107 10.08 5.20 38.21
C SER A 107 10.93 5.65 39.42
N LYS A 108 10.63 6.83 39.97
CA LYS A 108 11.29 7.40 41.15
C LYS A 108 10.51 7.07 42.42
N SER A 109 11.23 7.02 43.55
CA SER A 109 10.61 6.88 44.87
C SER A 109 9.62 8.02 45.16
N GLY A 110 8.45 7.70 45.74
CA GLY A 110 7.43 8.68 46.12
C GLY A 110 6.21 8.72 45.21
N PHE A 111 6.20 7.97 44.10
CA PHE A 111 5.03 7.77 43.25
C PHE A 111 4.30 6.46 43.61
N SER A 112 2.96 6.50 43.70
CA SER A 112 2.10 5.31 43.72
C SER A 112 2.31 4.46 42.46
N PRO A 113 2.58 3.15 42.59
CA PRO A 113 2.88 2.30 41.43
C PRO A 113 1.63 2.04 40.57
N PRO A 114 1.78 1.93 39.23
CA PRO A 114 0.74 1.37 38.37
C PRO A 114 0.62 -0.16 38.56
N PRO A 115 -0.43 -0.79 37.97
CA PRO A 115 -0.53 -2.25 37.89
C PRO A 115 0.71 -2.94 37.29
N LEU A 116 1.35 -2.33 36.29
CA LEU A 116 2.65 -2.77 35.77
C LEU A 116 3.75 -1.77 36.15
N PRO A 117 5.01 -2.22 36.32
CA PRO A 117 6.13 -1.33 36.62
C PRO A 117 6.31 -0.23 35.57
N ASP A 118 6.59 0.99 36.01
CA ASP A 118 6.73 2.16 35.12
C ASP A 118 7.82 1.96 34.04
N ASP A 119 8.96 1.37 34.40
CA ASP A 119 10.04 1.08 33.45
C ASP A 119 9.62 0.06 32.38
N LEU A 120 8.78 -0.92 32.76
CA LEU A 120 8.22 -1.89 31.81
C LEU A 120 7.23 -1.20 30.86
N LEU A 121 6.37 -0.33 31.38
CA LEU A 121 5.45 0.46 30.54
C LEU A 121 6.22 1.39 29.57
N GLY A 122 7.30 2.02 30.04
CA GLY A 122 8.20 2.80 29.20
C GLY A 122 8.84 1.96 28.10
N LEU A 123 9.36 0.78 28.43
CA LEU A 123 9.95 -0.14 27.46
C LEU A 123 8.91 -0.61 26.42
N LEU A 124 7.73 -1.02 26.87
CA LEU A 124 6.63 -1.43 25.97
C LEU A 124 6.23 -0.27 25.04
N THR A 125 6.21 0.96 25.53
CA THR A 125 5.93 2.16 24.72
C THR A 125 7.00 2.38 23.65
N ILE A 126 8.28 2.15 23.95
CA ILE A 126 9.36 2.18 22.94
C ILE A 126 9.19 1.05 21.91
N ILE A 127 8.81 -0.15 22.35
CA ILE A 127 8.54 -1.28 21.45
C ILE A 127 7.39 -0.95 20.50
N VAL A 128 6.36 -0.21 20.94
CA VAL A 128 5.28 0.27 20.06
C VAL A 128 5.85 1.06 18.88
N VAL A 129 6.83 1.94 19.09
CA VAL A 129 7.48 2.70 18.01
C VAL A 129 8.12 1.76 16.99
N ALA A 130 8.90 0.78 17.45
CA ALA A 130 9.54 -0.20 16.56
C ALA A 130 8.52 -1.03 15.77
N VAL A 131 7.43 -1.45 16.43
CA VAL A 131 6.32 -2.18 15.79
C VAL A 131 5.59 -1.31 14.77
N GLN A 132 5.42 0.00 15.03
CA GLN A 132 4.80 0.91 14.05
C GLN A 132 5.68 1.08 12.80
N LEU A 133 7.00 1.20 12.96
CA LEU A 133 7.93 1.26 11.83
C LEU A 133 7.87 -0.01 10.98
N LEU A 134 7.81 -1.17 11.64
CA LEU A 134 7.59 -2.44 10.95
C LEU A 134 6.25 -2.46 10.22
N LEU A 135 5.17 -2.04 10.88
CA LEU A 135 3.83 -1.97 10.30
C LEU A 135 3.80 -1.10 9.03
N ILE A 136 4.44 0.06 9.06
CA ILE A 136 4.57 0.95 7.90
C ILE A 136 5.25 0.21 6.74
N ALA A 137 6.40 -0.41 7.00
CA ALA A 137 7.15 -1.12 5.98
C ALA A 137 6.35 -2.26 5.34
N VAL A 138 5.77 -3.15 6.15
CA VAL A 138 5.01 -4.29 5.63
C VAL A 138 3.71 -3.87 4.94
N ALA A 139 3.06 -2.80 5.41
CA ALA A 139 1.86 -2.26 4.77
C ALA A 139 2.17 -1.65 3.39
N MET A 140 3.30 -0.93 3.25
CA MET A 140 3.73 -0.38 1.97
C MET A 140 4.14 -1.48 0.98
N VAL A 141 4.87 -2.50 1.44
CA VAL A 141 5.19 -3.66 0.60
C VAL A 141 3.92 -4.39 0.17
N GLY A 142 3.00 -4.67 1.10
CA GLY A 142 1.72 -5.31 0.78
C GLY A 142 0.84 -4.49 -0.16
N PHE A 143 0.86 -3.16 -0.04
CA PHE A 143 0.12 -2.28 -0.94
C PHE A 143 0.66 -2.34 -2.37
N ASN A 144 1.98 -2.39 -2.53
CA ASN A 144 2.67 -2.49 -3.81
C ASN A 144 2.50 -3.87 -4.51
N GLN A 145 1.93 -4.86 -3.83
CA GLN A 145 1.62 -6.17 -4.43
C GLN A 145 0.33 -6.20 -5.26
N ASN A 146 -0.33 -5.06 -5.49
CA ASN A 146 -1.42 -4.91 -6.46
C ASN A 146 -2.55 -5.97 -6.31
N TRP A 147 -3.07 -6.14 -5.08
CA TRP A 147 -4.12 -7.14 -4.76
C TRP A 147 -5.47 -6.92 -5.46
N HIS A 148 -5.60 -5.81 -6.18
CA HIS A 148 -6.79 -5.39 -6.91
C HIS A 148 -6.73 -5.73 -8.40
N VAL A 149 -5.57 -6.16 -8.92
CA VAL A 149 -5.46 -6.51 -10.34
C VAL A 149 -6.37 -7.70 -10.58
N GLU A 150 -7.28 -7.48 -11.50
CA GLU A 150 -8.27 -8.43 -11.99
C GLU A 150 -7.97 -8.62 -13.47
N GLU A 151 -7.73 -9.86 -13.86
CA GLU A 151 -7.48 -10.25 -15.25
C GLU A 151 -8.67 -11.10 -15.69
N GLU A 152 -9.17 -10.82 -16.90
CA GLU A 152 -10.14 -11.69 -17.55
C GLU A 152 -9.38 -12.84 -18.18
N ARG A 153 -9.72 -14.08 -17.82
CA ARG A 153 -9.18 -15.27 -18.48
C ARG A 153 -10.30 -16.14 -19.03
N PRO A 154 -10.10 -16.83 -20.16
CA PRO A 154 -11.06 -17.82 -20.64
C PRO A 154 -11.37 -18.85 -19.55
N VAL A 155 -12.64 -19.22 -19.41
CA VAL A 155 -13.08 -20.22 -18.42
C VAL A 155 -12.39 -21.55 -18.72
N GLY A 156 -11.66 -22.08 -17.74
CA GLY A 156 -10.87 -23.31 -17.90
C GLY A 156 -9.47 -23.11 -18.47
N GLY A 157 -9.04 -21.86 -18.74
CA GLY A 157 -7.67 -21.55 -19.17
C GLY A 157 -7.35 -21.95 -20.62
N VAL A 158 -8.37 -22.30 -21.40
CA VAL A 158 -8.25 -22.62 -22.83
C VAL A 158 -8.78 -21.42 -23.62
N PRO A 159 -8.01 -20.84 -24.56
CA PRO A 159 -8.50 -19.78 -25.45
C PRO A 159 -9.83 -20.18 -26.09
N LEU A 160 -10.77 -19.23 -26.24
CA LEU A 160 -12.03 -19.54 -26.91
C LEU A 160 -11.77 -19.69 -28.42
N ALA A 161 -12.52 -20.58 -29.05
CA ALA A 161 -12.42 -20.80 -30.50
C ALA A 161 -12.67 -19.48 -31.25
N GLY A 162 -11.67 -19.00 -32.01
CA GLY A 162 -11.71 -17.76 -32.77
C GLY A 162 -10.78 -16.64 -32.28
N GLU A 163 -10.06 -16.81 -31.16
CA GLU A 163 -9.16 -15.76 -30.62
C GLU A 163 -7.71 -15.85 -31.14
N ASP A 164 -7.32 -16.98 -31.74
CA ASP A 164 -6.01 -17.19 -32.35
C ASP A 164 -5.97 -16.76 -33.85
N GLU A 165 -7.12 -16.43 -34.45
CA GLU A 165 -7.19 -16.10 -35.89
C GLU A 165 -6.61 -14.72 -36.23
N ASP A 166 -6.55 -13.78 -35.28
CA ASP A 166 -5.95 -12.45 -35.49
C ASP A 166 -4.45 -12.37 -35.10
N ALA A 167 -3.92 -13.37 -34.38
CA ALA A 167 -2.52 -13.40 -33.96
C ALA A 167 -1.57 -13.97 -35.03
N ALA A 168 -2.14 -14.55 -36.09
CA ALA A 168 -1.41 -15.19 -37.18
C ALA A 168 -1.71 -14.51 -38.53
N LEU A 169 -1.65 -13.18 -38.59
CA LEU A 169 -1.34 -12.57 -39.88
C LEU A 169 0.12 -12.96 -40.20
N PRO A 170 0.39 -13.69 -41.29
CA PRO A 170 1.76 -13.89 -41.74
C PRO A 170 2.40 -12.50 -41.93
N PRO A 171 3.72 -12.35 -41.69
CA PRO A 171 4.39 -11.10 -42.00
C PRO A 171 4.06 -10.78 -43.46
N GLU A 172 3.38 -9.64 -43.70
CA GLU A 172 3.16 -9.14 -45.05
C GLU A 172 4.51 -9.17 -45.73
N GLU A 173 4.63 -9.95 -46.80
CA GLU A 173 5.80 -9.92 -47.66
C GLU A 173 6.01 -8.46 -48.03
N GLU A 174 7.09 -7.89 -47.52
CA GLU A 174 7.55 -6.54 -47.82
C GLU A 174 7.66 -6.46 -49.36
N GLU A 175 6.62 -5.90 -49.98
CA GLU A 175 6.57 -5.62 -51.41
C GLU A 175 7.81 -4.78 -51.69
N ALA A 176 8.82 -5.41 -52.29
CA ALA A 176 10.04 -4.75 -52.70
C ALA A 176 9.65 -3.62 -53.65
N LEU A 177 9.61 -2.40 -53.10
CA LEU A 177 9.52 -1.18 -53.88
C LEU A 177 10.70 -1.20 -54.86
N PRO A 178 10.48 -1.05 -56.18
CA PRO A 178 11.57 -0.99 -57.12
C PRO A 178 12.47 0.21 -56.75
N GLU A 179 13.78 -0.04 -56.64
CA GLU A 179 14.79 1.02 -56.48
C GLU A 179 14.59 2.05 -57.60
N GLU A 180 14.08 3.24 -57.27
CA GLU A 180 14.15 4.39 -58.16
C GLU A 180 15.60 4.86 -58.20
N ASP A 181 16.20 4.70 -59.39
CA ASP A 181 17.56 5.14 -59.72
C ASP A 181 17.78 6.61 -59.34
N ASP A 182 18.86 6.81 -58.59
CA ASP A 182 19.44 8.09 -58.19
C ASP A 182 19.98 8.84 -59.42
N GLU A 183 19.12 9.57 -60.15
CA GLU A 183 19.57 10.62 -61.07
C GLU A 183 18.68 11.87 -61.00
N THR A 184 19.33 12.98 -60.64
CA THR A 184 18.97 14.39 -60.91
C THR A 184 17.93 15.08 -60.02
N LEU A 185 18.36 15.51 -58.82
CA LEU A 185 17.75 16.66 -58.15
C LEU A 185 18.44 17.97 -58.58
N PRO A 186 17.73 18.93 -59.22
CA PRO A 186 18.28 20.26 -59.45
C PRO A 186 18.43 21.00 -58.12
N ARG A 187 19.66 21.50 -57.89
CA ARG A 187 19.99 22.41 -56.79
C ARG A 187 19.17 23.69 -56.92
N LEU A 188 18.08 23.80 -56.16
CA LEU A 188 17.36 25.07 -56.01
C LEU A 188 18.13 25.97 -55.04
N GLU A 189 18.54 27.10 -55.58
CA GLU A 189 19.35 28.13 -54.97
C GLU A 189 18.54 28.92 -53.92
N ASP A 190 19.18 29.14 -52.77
CA ASP A 190 19.10 30.32 -51.90
C ASP A 190 17.90 31.28 -52.11
N GLU A 191 16.76 30.99 -51.47
CA GLU A 191 15.68 31.98 -51.31
C GLU A 191 15.61 32.44 -49.85
N SER A 192 16.19 33.63 -49.65
CA SER A 192 16.23 34.46 -48.46
C SER A 192 14.90 34.51 -47.68
N LEU A 193 14.96 34.19 -46.39
CA LEU A 193 13.85 34.40 -45.44
C LEU A 193 13.55 35.90 -45.27
N PRO A 194 12.30 36.37 -45.40
CA PRO A 194 11.97 37.77 -45.14
C PRO A 194 12.01 38.10 -43.62
N PRO A 195 12.37 39.35 -43.24
CA PRO A 195 12.52 39.76 -41.84
C PRO A 195 11.19 39.76 -41.08
N ARG A 196 11.24 39.38 -39.79
CA ARG A 196 10.13 39.54 -38.85
C ARG A 196 9.99 41.01 -38.45
N ASP A 197 8.93 41.65 -38.92
CA ASP A 197 8.54 42.97 -38.40
C ASP A 197 7.83 42.81 -37.05
N ASP A 198 8.57 43.15 -35.99
CA ASP A 198 8.01 43.60 -34.73
C ASP A 198 7.42 45.00 -34.93
N GLN A 199 6.11 45.20 -34.73
CA GLN A 199 5.55 46.46 -34.22
C GLN A 199 4.05 46.38 -33.82
N HIS A 200 3.83 46.58 -32.52
CA HIS A 200 2.73 47.25 -31.83
C HIS A 200 1.25 47.03 -32.25
N ARG A 201 0.49 46.40 -31.34
CA ARG A 201 -0.59 47.06 -30.59
C ARG A 201 -1.03 46.28 -29.37
#